data_AF-X1UCL1-F1
#
_entry.id   AF-X1UCL1-F1
#
_cell.length_a   1.000
_cell.length_b   1.000
_cell.length_c   1.000
_cell.angle_alpha   90.00
_cell.angle_beta   90.00
_cell.angle_gamma   90.00
#
_symmetry.space_group_name_H-M   'P 1'
#
loop_
_entity.id
_entity.type
_entity.pdbx_description
1 polymer ?
#
loop_
_entity_poly.entity_id
_entity_poly.type
_entity_poly.pdbx_seq_one_letter_code
_entity_poly.pdbx_strand_id
1 'polypeptide(L)'
;LENPEGLPVKIIKFEPNIKYDIKEFEPFYLEQKETTLGTVNISKAKIKDWIKNIKDLKLPKDFSDILFLDPFLKNSFDGERPDLADQSRSGYSMALASFLCKDNTFTDDEIIKILILQPNGKLRDNTPEYLLRTLSKAKGGYAPVEIKTTKEPTNENKSMSIYELLESNIAEEEMIVGRGLIPKKFGFGLIGGLAKEGKTLLSLQFSLSLISGSHFLEEFPIPKKAKVYYIYHENTLTGLKKIIEKQLAR
;
A
#
# COMPACT_ATOMS: atom_id res chain seq x y z
N LEU A 1 16.71 17.52 -24.02
CA LEU A 1 16.91 16.55 -22.93
C LEU A 1 15.53 16.27 -22.37
N GLU A 2 14.87 15.27 -22.94
CA GLU A 2 13.52 14.84 -22.60
C GLU A 2 13.55 14.14 -21.23
N ASN A 3 12.60 14.52 -20.38
CA ASN A 3 12.48 14.10 -18.99
C ASN A 3 11.68 12.78 -18.94
N PRO A 4 12.18 11.67 -18.37
CA PRO A 4 11.44 10.42 -18.33
C PRO A 4 10.39 10.48 -17.21
N GLU A 5 9.16 10.76 -17.61
CA GLU A 5 7.87 10.42 -16.97
C GLU A 5 7.89 10.15 -15.45
N GLY A 6 8.16 11.18 -14.65
CA GLY A 6 7.71 11.21 -13.26
C GLY A 6 6.23 11.60 -13.23
N LEU A 7 5.45 11.00 -12.32
CA LEU A 7 4.09 11.48 -12.04
C LEU A 7 4.16 12.99 -11.74
N PRO A 8 3.23 13.79 -12.26
CA PRO A 8 3.27 15.24 -12.03
C PRO A 8 3.18 15.51 -10.52
N VAL A 9 4.05 16.38 -10.01
CA VAL A 9 4.08 16.79 -8.60
C VAL A 9 3.85 18.29 -8.52
N LYS A 10 2.89 18.73 -7.71
CA LYS A 10 2.63 20.15 -7.42
C LYS A 10 2.71 20.37 -5.91
N ILE A 11 3.66 21.19 -5.47
CA ILE A 11 3.73 21.64 -4.08
C ILE A 11 2.65 22.73 -3.92
N ILE A 12 1.58 22.41 -3.20
CA ILE A 12 0.52 23.38 -2.90
C ILE A 12 0.88 24.19 -1.65
N LYS A 13 0.77 25.51 -1.75
CA LYS A 13 0.91 26.43 -0.61
C LYS A 13 -0.43 26.50 0.10
N PHE A 14 -0.57 25.84 1.24
CA PHE A 14 -1.83 25.86 2.00
C PHE A 14 -1.97 27.20 2.73
N GLU A 15 -2.94 28.01 2.34
CA GLU A 15 -3.34 29.21 3.08
C GLU A 15 -4.88 29.29 3.14
N PRO A 16 -5.48 29.77 4.25
CA PRO A 16 -6.93 29.77 4.44
C PRO A 16 -7.74 30.55 3.40
N ASN A 17 -7.11 31.48 2.69
CA ASN A 17 -7.75 32.38 1.74
C ASN A 17 -7.56 31.95 0.27
N ILE A 18 -6.75 30.92 0.02
CA ILE A 18 -6.51 30.42 -1.35
C ILE A 18 -7.65 29.48 -1.73
N LYS A 19 -8.40 29.85 -2.77
CA LYS A 19 -9.34 28.95 -3.45
C LYS A 19 -8.60 28.34 -4.64
N TYR A 20 -8.45 27.02 -4.65
CA TYR A 20 -7.91 26.32 -5.81
C TYR A 20 -9.02 25.96 -6.79
N ASP A 21 -8.73 26.07 -8.08
CA ASP A 21 -9.56 25.49 -9.12
C ASP A 21 -9.24 23.98 -9.22
N ILE A 22 -10.27 23.15 -9.05
CA ILE A 22 -10.15 21.69 -9.13
C ILE A 22 -9.61 21.24 -10.49
N LYS A 23 -9.89 22.00 -11.56
CA LYS A 23 -9.38 21.72 -12.91
C LYS A 23 -7.86 21.76 -12.98
N GLU A 24 -7.20 22.50 -12.10
CA GLU A 24 -5.74 22.53 -12.01
C GLU A 24 -5.15 21.20 -11.53
N PHE A 25 -5.97 20.30 -10.96
CA PHE A 25 -5.54 19.01 -10.43
C PHE A 25 -5.91 17.82 -11.33
N GLU A 26 -6.67 18.03 -12.40
CA GLU A 26 -7.02 16.97 -13.37
C GLU A 26 -5.79 16.20 -13.90
N PRO A 27 -4.64 16.84 -14.20
CA PRO A 27 -3.43 16.13 -14.64
C PRO A 27 -2.82 15.20 -13.57
N PHE A 28 -3.22 15.34 -12.31
CA PHE A 28 -2.69 14.60 -11.16
C PHE A 28 -3.62 13.47 -10.71
N TYR A 29 -4.80 13.34 -11.31
CA TYR A 29 -5.73 12.26 -10.98
C TYR A 29 -5.18 10.93 -11.46
N LEU A 30 -5.10 9.97 -10.55
CA LEU A 30 -4.74 8.59 -10.86
C LEU A 30 -6.03 7.79 -11.02
N GLU A 31 -6.21 7.21 -12.21
CA GLU A 31 -7.28 6.25 -12.44
C GLU A 31 -7.03 5.01 -11.56
N GLN A 32 -7.81 4.86 -10.50
CA GLN A 32 -7.73 3.68 -9.63
C GLN A 32 -8.42 2.51 -10.33
N LYS A 33 -7.67 1.78 -11.16
CA LYS A 33 -8.18 0.54 -11.75
C LYS A 33 -8.35 -0.50 -10.66
N GLU A 34 -9.57 -1.00 -10.49
CA GLU A 34 -9.82 -2.12 -9.60
C GLU A 34 -8.94 -3.30 -10.00
N THR A 35 -8.29 -3.93 -9.01
CA THR A 35 -7.53 -5.14 -9.27
C THR A 35 -8.51 -6.28 -9.48
N THR A 36 -8.75 -6.66 -10.74
CA THR A 36 -9.48 -7.88 -11.07
C THR A 36 -8.78 -9.07 -10.42
N LEU A 37 -9.54 -9.92 -9.72
CA LEU A 37 -9.03 -11.17 -9.14
C LEU A 37 -9.54 -12.34 -9.96
N GLY A 38 -8.65 -13.25 -10.34
CA GLY A 38 -8.99 -14.49 -11.01
C GLY A 38 -9.41 -15.60 -10.04
N THR A 39 -10.19 -16.56 -10.56
CA THR A 39 -10.66 -17.73 -9.82
C THR A 39 -9.51 -18.69 -9.52
N VAL A 40 -9.45 -19.15 -8.26
CA VAL A 40 -8.45 -20.11 -7.78
C VAL A 40 -9.16 -21.33 -7.21
N ASN A 41 -8.80 -22.53 -7.68
CA ASN A 41 -9.46 -23.78 -7.33
C ASN A 41 -8.65 -24.59 -6.30
N ILE A 42 -8.30 -23.96 -5.18
CA ILE A 42 -7.54 -24.58 -4.07
C ILE A 42 -8.08 -24.18 -2.72
N SER A 43 -8.17 -25.14 -1.80
CA SER A 43 -8.56 -24.90 -0.42
C SER A 43 -7.37 -24.48 0.45
N LYS A 44 -7.62 -23.58 1.41
CA LYS A 44 -6.64 -23.17 2.42
C LYS A 44 -6.08 -24.35 3.21
N ALA A 45 -6.90 -25.36 3.50
CA ALA A 45 -6.49 -26.55 4.26
C ALA A 45 -5.40 -27.34 3.55
N LYS A 46 -5.51 -27.49 2.23
CA LYS A 46 -4.53 -28.17 1.39
C LYS A 46 -3.18 -27.44 1.39
N ILE A 47 -3.21 -26.10 1.30
CA ILE A 47 -2.01 -25.27 1.37
C ILE A 47 -1.34 -25.37 2.75
N LYS A 48 -2.12 -25.36 3.84
CA LYS A 48 -1.59 -25.52 5.21
C LYS A 48 -0.84 -26.84 5.36
N ASP A 49 -1.38 -27.93 4.79
CA ASP A 49 -0.74 -29.24 4.84
C ASP A 49 0.61 -29.24 4.11
N TRP A 50 0.68 -28.65 2.91
CA TRP A 50 1.93 -28.50 2.17
C TRP A 50 2.98 -27.66 2.89
N ILE A 51 2.59 -26.55 3.52
CA ILE A 51 3.50 -25.73 4.32
C ILE A 51 4.06 -26.54 5.50
N LYS A 52 3.21 -27.34 6.16
CA LYS A 52 3.62 -28.19 7.28
C LYS A 52 4.58 -29.31 6.83
N ASN A 53 4.35 -29.88 5.65
CA ASN A 53 5.10 -31.00 5.09
C ASN A 53 6.02 -30.55 3.94
N ILE A 54 6.67 -29.39 4.09
CA ILE A 54 7.46 -28.76 3.00
C ILE A 54 8.58 -29.67 2.44
N LYS A 55 9.15 -30.55 3.28
CA LYS A 55 10.23 -31.47 2.89
C LYS A 55 9.77 -32.52 1.86
N ASP A 56 8.48 -32.79 1.81
CA ASP A 56 7.88 -33.77 0.91
C ASP A 56 7.49 -33.14 -0.43
N LEU A 57 7.51 -31.80 -0.51
CA LEU A 57 7.25 -31.08 -1.74
C LEU A 57 8.44 -31.16 -2.68
N LYS A 58 8.14 -31.41 -3.95
CA LYS A 58 9.09 -31.36 -5.05
C LYS A 58 8.60 -30.36 -6.08
N LEU A 59 9.53 -29.67 -6.73
CA LEU A 59 9.19 -28.86 -7.89
C LEU A 59 8.65 -29.77 -9.01
N PRO A 60 7.63 -29.33 -9.75
CA PRO A 60 7.20 -30.02 -10.96
C PRO A 60 8.39 -30.17 -11.92
N LYS A 61 8.44 -31.31 -12.62
CA LYS A 61 9.53 -31.59 -13.57
C LYS A 61 9.60 -30.52 -14.65
N ASP A 62 8.47 -30.21 -15.25
CA ASP A 62 8.34 -29.22 -16.31
C ASP A 62 8.75 -27.81 -15.85
N PHE A 63 8.50 -27.46 -14.59
CA PHE A 63 9.00 -26.20 -14.02
C PHE A 63 10.53 -26.20 -13.90
N SER A 64 11.11 -27.31 -13.45
CA SER A 64 12.57 -27.44 -13.28
C SER A 64 13.30 -27.31 -14.63
N ASP A 65 12.71 -27.87 -15.69
CA ASP A 65 13.26 -27.79 -17.05
C ASP A 65 13.20 -26.36 -17.60
N ILE A 66 12.09 -25.64 -17.39
CA ILE A 66 11.94 -24.24 -17.84
C ILE A 66 12.79 -23.29 -17.00
N LEU A 67 12.96 -23.55 -15.70
CA LEU A 67 13.80 -22.74 -14.81
C LEU A 67 15.26 -22.68 -15.26
N PHE A 68 15.75 -23.74 -15.93
CA PHE A 68 17.10 -23.75 -16.51
C PHE A 68 17.19 -22.93 -17.81
N LEU A 69 16.10 -22.85 -18.57
CA LEU A 69 16.06 -22.25 -19.90
C LEU A 69 15.71 -20.75 -19.88
N ASP A 70 14.98 -20.28 -18.87
CA ASP A 70 14.53 -18.90 -18.75
C ASP A 70 15.19 -18.17 -17.57
N PRO A 71 16.17 -17.28 -17.84
CA PRO A 71 16.83 -16.48 -16.80
C PRO A 71 15.88 -15.56 -16.03
N PHE A 72 14.82 -15.03 -16.64
CA PHE A 72 13.85 -14.17 -15.95
C PHE A 72 12.99 -14.97 -14.97
N LEU A 73 12.57 -16.17 -15.36
CA LEU A 73 11.86 -17.08 -14.46
C LEU A 73 12.75 -17.48 -13.29
N LYS A 74 13.99 -17.88 -13.59
CA LYS A 74 14.99 -18.25 -12.59
C LYS A 74 15.24 -17.11 -11.61
N ASN A 75 15.49 -15.91 -12.11
CA ASN A 75 15.71 -14.73 -11.29
C ASN A 75 14.48 -14.39 -10.43
N SER A 76 13.26 -14.61 -10.93
CA SER A 76 12.05 -14.40 -10.13
C SER A 76 11.90 -15.43 -9.01
N PHE A 77 12.24 -16.69 -9.29
CA PHE A 77 12.27 -17.77 -8.30
C PHE A 77 13.35 -17.55 -7.23
N ASP A 78 14.54 -17.17 -7.66
CA ASP A 78 15.67 -16.87 -6.79
C ASP A 78 15.53 -15.49 -6.11
N GLY A 79 14.54 -14.66 -6.46
CA GLY A 79 14.36 -13.35 -5.84
C GLY A 79 15.44 -12.32 -6.20
N GLU A 80 16.01 -12.44 -7.40
CA GLU A 80 17.10 -11.62 -7.94
C GLU A 80 16.65 -10.90 -9.23
N ARG A 81 15.66 -10.00 -9.13
CA ARG A 81 15.09 -9.27 -10.27
C ARG A 81 15.37 -7.76 -10.21
N PRO A 82 16.61 -7.30 -10.48
CA PRO A 82 16.97 -5.88 -10.35
C PRO A 82 16.17 -4.96 -11.29
N ASP A 83 15.52 -5.53 -12.30
CA ASP A 83 14.66 -4.85 -13.26
C ASP A 83 13.25 -4.53 -12.72
N LEU A 84 12.81 -5.16 -11.63
CA LEU A 84 11.51 -4.85 -11.03
C LEU A 84 11.57 -3.54 -10.23
N ALA A 85 10.58 -2.66 -10.38
CA ALA A 85 10.45 -1.49 -9.51
C ALA A 85 10.18 -1.89 -8.04
N ASP A 86 9.41 -2.96 -7.84
CA ASP A 86 9.15 -3.54 -6.52
C ASP A 86 10.14 -4.68 -6.22
N GLN A 87 11.17 -4.37 -5.41
CA GLN A 87 12.17 -5.32 -4.90
C GLN A 87 11.70 -6.06 -3.63
N SER A 88 10.41 -5.97 -3.27
CA SER A 88 9.84 -6.70 -2.14
C SER A 88 9.58 -8.17 -2.49
N ARG A 89 9.39 -9.00 -1.44
CA ARG A 89 8.93 -10.38 -1.59
C ARG A 89 7.67 -10.49 -2.43
N SER A 90 6.69 -9.61 -2.18
CA SER A 90 5.45 -9.60 -2.98
C SER A 90 5.72 -9.30 -4.45
N GLY A 91 6.68 -8.44 -4.77
CA GLY A 91 7.11 -8.20 -6.14
C GLY A 91 7.58 -9.48 -6.83
N TYR A 92 8.49 -10.23 -6.19
CA TYR A 92 9.01 -11.49 -6.76
C TYR A 92 7.95 -12.58 -6.87
N SER A 93 7.15 -12.82 -5.82
CA SER A 93 6.11 -13.84 -5.86
C SER A 93 5.00 -13.50 -6.85
N MET A 94 4.67 -12.20 -7.02
CA MET A 94 3.74 -11.76 -8.07
C MET A 94 4.32 -11.96 -9.46
N ALA A 95 5.58 -11.58 -9.70
CA ALA A 95 6.22 -11.77 -11.00
C ALA A 95 6.29 -13.26 -11.38
N LEU A 96 6.68 -14.11 -10.42
CA LEU A 96 6.70 -15.56 -10.60
C LEU A 96 5.30 -16.12 -10.86
N ALA A 97 4.30 -15.76 -10.06
CA ALA A 97 2.93 -16.23 -10.24
C ALA A 97 2.33 -15.79 -11.58
N SER A 98 2.55 -14.54 -12.01
CA SER A 98 2.07 -14.03 -13.29
C SER A 98 2.70 -14.78 -14.46
N PHE A 99 4.01 -15.04 -14.40
CA PHE A 99 4.69 -15.84 -15.41
C PHE A 99 4.05 -17.23 -15.53
N LEU A 100 3.84 -17.91 -14.40
CA LEU A 100 3.28 -19.26 -14.37
C LEU A 100 1.81 -19.32 -14.84
N CYS A 101 1.06 -18.22 -14.70
CA CYS A 101 -0.33 -18.12 -15.14
C CYS A 101 -0.49 -17.82 -16.63
N LYS A 102 0.54 -17.27 -17.29
CA LYS A 102 0.45 -16.71 -18.65
C LYS A 102 -0.08 -17.70 -19.69
N ASP A 103 0.40 -18.94 -19.64
CA ASP A 103 0.13 -19.96 -20.68
C ASP A 103 -0.68 -21.16 -20.16
N ASN A 104 -1.27 -21.05 -18.97
CA ASN A 104 -2.00 -22.14 -18.28
C ASN A 104 -1.25 -23.48 -18.21
N THR A 105 0.08 -23.44 -18.31
CA THR A 105 0.95 -24.64 -18.31
C THR A 105 0.95 -25.34 -16.96
N PHE A 106 0.79 -24.56 -15.89
CA PHE A 106 0.80 -25.06 -14.52
C PHE A 106 -0.60 -24.98 -13.92
N THR A 107 -0.98 -26.04 -13.21
CA THR A 107 -2.18 -26.03 -12.37
C THR A 107 -1.98 -25.12 -11.16
N ASP A 108 -3.08 -24.66 -10.57
CA ASP A 108 -3.05 -23.88 -9.31
C ASP A 108 -2.21 -24.60 -8.25
N ASP A 109 -2.30 -25.94 -8.21
CA ASP A 109 -1.63 -26.79 -7.23
C ASP A 109 -0.11 -26.67 -7.38
N GLU A 110 0.35 -26.76 -8.62
CA GLU A 110 1.76 -26.65 -8.98
C GLU A 110 2.28 -25.24 -8.73
N ILE A 111 1.52 -24.22 -9.11
CA ILE A 111 1.91 -22.81 -8.89
C ILE A 111 2.07 -22.54 -7.39
N ILE A 112 1.11 -22.96 -6.56
CA ILE A 112 1.23 -22.77 -5.11
C ILE A 112 2.41 -23.54 -4.53
N LYS A 113 2.68 -24.77 -4.97
CA LYS A 113 3.85 -25.54 -4.50
C LYS A 113 5.17 -24.86 -4.90
N ILE A 114 5.25 -24.33 -6.12
CA ILE A 114 6.40 -23.56 -6.60
C ILE A 114 6.60 -22.31 -5.73
N LEU A 115 5.53 -21.56 -5.44
CA LEU A 115 5.58 -20.39 -4.55
C LEU A 115 5.98 -20.74 -3.11
N ILE A 116 5.57 -21.92 -2.60
CA ILE A 116 5.99 -22.41 -1.27
C ILE A 116 7.49 -22.72 -1.25
N LEU A 117 8.00 -23.34 -2.32
CA LEU A 117 9.40 -23.77 -2.45
C LEU A 117 10.35 -22.65 -2.88
N GLN A 118 9.84 -21.43 -3.13
CA GLN A 118 10.65 -20.28 -3.53
C GLN A 118 11.72 -19.95 -2.47
N PRO A 119 13.03 -20.09 -2.77
CA PRO A 119 14.10 -20.07 -1.77
C PRO A 119 14.26 -18.73 -1.05
N ASN A 120 14.12 -17.61 -1.78
CA ASN A 120 14.21 -16.26 -1.21
C ASN A 120 12.85 -15.65 -0.85
N GLY A 121 11.77 -16.43 -0.97
CA GLY A 121 10.50 -16.12 -0.33
C GLY A 121 10.63 -16.41 1.17
N LYS A 122 11.26 -15.52 1.95
CA LYS A 122 11.53 -15.65 3.40
C LYS A 122 10.54 -16.63 4.06
N LEU A 123 11.00 -17.87 4.26
CA LEU A 123 10.24 -19.07 4.66
C LEU A 123 9.42 -18.94 5.97
N ARG A 124 9.40 -17.77 6.60
CA ARG A 124 8.74 -17.53 7.88
C ARG A 124 7.28 -17.09 7.75
N ASP A 125 6.83 -16.62 6.59
CA ASP A 125 5.49 -16.01 6.45
C ASP A 125 4.71 -16.48 5.19
N ASN A 126 4.88 -17.71 4.72
CA ASN A 126 3.97 -18.30 3.73
C ASN A 126 2.64 -18.62 4.44
N THR A 127 1.65 -17.73 4.32
CA THR A 127 0.28 -18.01 4.77
C THR A 127 -0.58 -18.46 3.60
N PRO A 128 -1.57 -19.35 3.81
CA PRO A 128 -2.54 -19.71 2.78
C PRO A 128 -3.23 -18.48 2.17
N GLU A 129 -3.54 -17.47 3.00
CA GLU A 129 -4.15 -16.21 2.58
C GLU A 129 -3.27 -15.45 1.59
N TYR A 130 -1.98 -15.33 1.90
CA TYR A 130 -1.02 -14.66 1.02
C TYR A 130 -0.88 -15.38 -0.31
N LEU A 131 -0.68 -16.70 -0.27
CA LEU A 131 -0.47 -17.52 -1.46
C LEU A 131 -1.69 -17.51 -2.40
N LEU A 132 -2.90 -17.63 -1.85
CA LEU A 132 -4.14 -17.52 -2.63
C LEU A 132 -4.30 -16.12 -3.22
N ARG A 133 -4.05 -15.06 -2.44
CA ARG A 133 -4.20 -13.68 -2.93
C ARG A 133 -3.21 -13.37 -4.06
N THR A 134 -1.97 -13.83 -3.95
CA THR A 134 -0.94 -13.70 -4.99
C THR A 134 -1.39 -14.39 -6.28
N LEU A 135 -1.82 -15.65 -6.19
CA LEU A 135 -2.30 -16.40 -7.35
C LEU A 135 -3.57 -15.78 -7.97
N SER A 136 -4.55 -15.37 -7.16
CA SER A 136 -5.75 -14.69 -7.63
C SER A 136 -5.43 -13.38 -8.36
N LYS A 137 -4.50 -12.57 -7.84
CA LYS A 137 -4.07 -11.35 -8.53
C LYS A 137 -3.38 -11.65 -9.85
N ALA A 138 -2.47 -12.63 -9.87
CA ALA A 138 -1.76 -13.04 -11.08
C ALA A 138 -2.74 -13.48 -12.16
N LYS A 139 -3.67 -14.38 -11.83
CA LYS A 139 -4.74 -14.82 -12.74
C LYS A 139 -5.66 -13.69 -13.17
N GLY A 140 -5.94 -12.72 -12.31
CA GLY A 140 -6.77 -11.57 -12.64
C GLY A 140 -6.22 -10.71 -13.76
N GLY A 141 -4.89 -10.65 -13.91
CA GLY A 141 -4.23 -10.00 -15.06
C GLY A 141 -4.40 -10.74 -16.40
N TYR A 142 -4.83 -12.00 -16.36
CA TYR A 142 -5.07 -12.86 -17.54
C TYR A 142 -6.53 -13.31 -17.66
N ALA A 143 -7.40 -12.94 -16.71
CA ALA A 143 -8.81 -13.22 -16.81
C ALA A 143 -9.35 -12.49 -18.04
N PRO A 144 -10.17 -13.13 -18.89
CA PRO A 144 -10.91 -12.38 -19.90
C PRO A 144 -11.66 -11.28 -19.13
N VAL A 145 -11.45 -10.03 -19.55
CA VAL A 145 -12.24 -8.90 -19.05
C VAL A 145 -13.64 -9.14 -19.59
N GLU A 146 -14.40 -10.00 -18.90
CA GLU A 146 -15.84 -9.95 -19.00
C GLU A 146 -16.20 -8.56 -18.51
N ILE A 147 -16.67 -7.71 -19.42
CA ILE A 147 -17.43 -6.51 -19.08
C ILE A 147 -18.74 -7.01 -18.46
N LYS A 148 -18.63 -7.59 -17.27
CA LYS A 148 -19.75 -7.89 -16.40
C LYS A 148 -20.08 -6.56 -15.77
N THR A 149 -21.15 -5.96 -16.28
CA THR A 149 -21.98 -4.99 -15.56
C THR A 149 -22.54 -5.68 -14.31
N THR A 150 -21.68 -5.97 -13.35
CA THR A 150 -22.06 -6.51 -12.06
C THR A 150 -22.39 -5.36 -11.15
N LYS A 151 -23.69 -5.20 -10.92
CA LYS A 151 -24.27 -4.41 -9.83
C LYS A 151 -23.56 -4.80 -8.52
N GLU A 152 -22.66 -3.95 -8.07
CA GLU A 152 -22.21 -3.94 -6.68
C GLU A 152 -23.41 -3.66 -5.75
N PRO A 153 -23.35 -4.06 -4.47
CA PRO A 153 -24.28 -3.53 -3.48
C PRO A 153 -24.14 -2.01 -3.54
N THR A 154 -25.18 -1.34 -4.01
CA THR A 154 -25.31 0.10 -3.98
C THR A 154 -25.18 0.58 -2.54
N ASN A 155 -23.95 0.86 -2.09
CA ASN A 155 -23.72 2.21 -1.63
C ASN A 155 -23.88 3.01 -2.90
N GLU A 156 -25.08 3.56 -3.10
CA GLU A 156 -25.26 4.57 -4.13
C GLU A 156 -24.15 5.59 -3.87
N ASN A 157 -23.09 5.58 -4.67
CA ASN A 157 -22.34 6.78 -4.93
C ASN A 157 -23.37 7.69 -5.57
N LYS A 158 -24.18 8.32 -4.70
CA LYS A 158 -25.17 9.29 -5.08
C LYS A 158 -24.35 10.38 -5.69
N SER A 159 -24.31 10.39 -7.01
CA SER A 159 -23.76 11.49 -7.77
C SER A 159 -24.55 12.71 -7.30
N MET A 160 -23.93 13.49 -6.44
CA MET A 160 -24.53 14.64 -5.82
C MET A 160 -24.09 15.84 -6.65
N SER A 161 -25.04 16.60 -7.15
CA SER A 161 -24.74 17.89 -7.76
C SER A 161 -24.15 18.84 -6.72
N ILE A 162 -23.45 19.87 -7.16
CA ILE A 162 -22.92 20.91 -6.25
C ILE A 162 -24.05 21.53 -5.41
N TYR A 163 -25.23 21.72 -6.00
CA TYR A 163 -26.40 22.25 -5.29
C TYR A 163 -26.90 21.29 -4.20
N GLU A 164 -27.00 20.00 -4.52
CA GLU A 164 -27.39 18.99 -3.53
C GLU A 164 -26.35 18.87 -2.41
N LEU A 165 -25.05 19.07 -2.70
CA LEU A 165 -24.00 19.09 -1.68
C LEU A 165 -24.13 20.30 -0.76
N LEU A 166 -24.41 21.48 -1.32
CA LEU A 166 -24.62 22.70 -0.54
C LEU A 166 -25.89 22.66 0.31
N GLU A 167 -26.93 21.97 -0.17
CA GLU A 167 -28.20 21.77 0.55
C GLU A 167 -28.15 20.57 1.51
N SER A 168 -27.14 19.69 1.37
CA SER A 168 -27.03 18.50 2.20
C SER A 168 -26.66 18.85 3.65
N ASN A 169 -27.32 18.18 4.58
CA ASN A 169 -27.00 18.28 6.00
C ASN A 169 -25.93 17.23 6.39
N ILE A 170 -24.76 17.30 5.76
CA ILE A 170 -23.64 16.41 6.09
C ILE A 170 -23.07 16.86 7.44
N ALA A 171 -23.09 15.95 8.41
CA ALA A 171 -22.49 16.21 9.71
C ALA A 171 -20.98 16.40 9.56
N GLU A 172 -20.43 17.44 10.18
CA GLU A 172 -18.99 17.65 10.22
C GLU A 172 -18.29 16.46 10.88
N GLU A 173 -17.29 15.92 10.19
CA GLU A 173 -16.46 14.86 10.77
C GLU A 173 -15.47 15.47 11.78
N GLU A 174 -15.45 14.92 12.99
CA GLU A 174 -14.48 15.35 13.99
C GLU A 174 -13.06 14.98 13.57
N MET A 175 -12.21 15.99 13.39
CA MET A 175 -10.80 15.83 13.05
C MET A 175 -9.91 15.94 14.29
N ILE A 176 -8.79 15.21 14.28
CA ILE A 176 -7.72 15.32 15.29
C ILE A 176 -7.02 16.68 15.20
N VAL A 177 -6.94 17.21 13.98
CA VAL A 177 -6.42 18.55 13.65
C VAL A 177 -7.49 19.28 12.87
N GLY A 178 -7.88 20.45 13.36
CA GLY A 178 -8.85 21.29 12.67
C GLY A 178 -8.36 21.65 11.27
N ARG A 179 -9.30 21.82 10.35
CA ARG A 179 -9.04 22.04 8.91
C ARG A 179 -8.46 20.82 8.16
N GLY A 180 -8.47 19.63 8.78
CA GLY A 180 -8.62 18.39 8.01
C GLY A 180 -7.40 17.50 7.84
N LEU A 181 -6.63 17.21 8.90
CA LEU A 181 -5.48 16.29 8.77
C LEU A 181 -5.84 14.81 8.92
N ILE A 182 -6.51 14.43 10.02
CA ILE A 182 -6.78 13.02 10.36
C ILE A 182 -8.15 12.90 11.03
N PRO A 183 -9.07 12.07 10.51
CA PRO A 183 -10.34 11.78 11.17
C PRO A 183 -10.16 11.10 12.52
N LYS A 184 -10.97 11.48 13.51
CA LYS A 184 -10.85 10.95 14.88
C LYS A 184 -11.32 9.51 15.03
N LYS A 185 -12.33 9.08 14.26
CA LYS A 185 -12.93 7.75 14.43
C LYS A 185 -12.18 6.64 13.69
N PHE A 186 -11.72 6.90 12.46
CA PHE A 186 -11.05 5.89 11.62
C PHE A 186 -10.02 6.52 10.65
N GLY A 187 -9.05 7.26 11.19
CA GLY A 187 -8.00 7.91 10.40
C GLY A 187 -6.60 7.38 10.67
N PHE A 188 -5.80 7.22 9.61
CA PHE A 188 -4.34 7.11 9.70
C PHE A 188 -3.70 8.08 8.71
N GLY A 189 -2.55 8.64 9.08
CA GLY A 189 -1.75 9.51 8.23
C GLY A 189 -0.35 8.93 8.05
N LEU A 190 0.19 9.03 6.84
CA LEU A 190 1.57 8.65 6.54
C LEU A 190 2.35 9.90 6.13
N ILE A 191 3.46 10.18 6.83
CA ILE A 191 4.39 11.25 6.47
C ILE A 191 5.61 10.63 5.79
N GLY A 192 5.76 10.91 4.49
CA GLY A 192 6.91 10.49 3.67
C GLY A 192 7.88 11.64 3.40
N GLY A 193 9.15 11.32 3.20
CA GLY A 193 10.20 12.31 2.91
C GLY A 193 11.60 11.70 2.97
N LEU A 194 12.58 12.33 2.34
CA LEU A 194 13.97 11.85 2.35
C LEU A 194 14.61 11.96 3.74
N ALA A 195 15.77 11.31 3.92
CA ALA A 195 16.53 11.43 5.15
C ALA A 195 16.89 12.90 5.42
N LYS A 196 16.74 13.34 6.68
CA LYS A 196 17.00 14.72 7.14
C LYS A 196 16.02 15.81 6.66
N GLU A 197 14.94 15.47 5.98
CA GLU A 197 13.85 16.40 5.60
C GLU A 197 12.86 16.73 6.73
N GLY A 198 13.30 16.63 8.00
CA GLY A 198 12.47 17.05 9.13
C GLY A 198 11.28 16.15 9.49
N LYS A 199 11.12 14.93 8.93
CA LYS A 199 10.03 14.00 9.31
C LYS A 199 9.88 13.81 10.82
N THR A 200 10.99 13.52 11.50
CA THR A 200 11.03 13.34 12.96
C THR A 200 10.69 14.64 13.70
N LEU A 201 11.11 15.79 13.16
CA LEU A 201 10.81 17.09 13.75
C LEU A 201 9.31 17.40 13.65
N LEU A 202 8.72 17.15 12.49
CA LEU A 202 7.30 17.34 12.22
C LEU A 202 6.43 16.41 13.07
N SER A 203 6.79 15.12 13.17
CA SER A 203 6.04 14.16 14.00
C SER A 203 6.09 14.52 15.49
N LEU A 204 7.23 15.01 15.99
CA LEU A 204 7.36 15.50 17.36
C LEU A 204 6.57 16.78 17.58
N GLN A 205 6.65 17.75 16.66
CA GLN A 205 5.88 19.00 16.77
C GLN A 205 4.39 18.71 16.77
N PHE A 206 3.93 17.81 15.89
CA PHE A 206 2.55 17.36 15.87
C PHE A 206 2.13 16.74 17.20
N SER A 207 2.97 15.85 17.75
CA SER A 207 2.74 15.23 19.05
C SER A 207 2.63 16.26 20.19
N LEU A 208 3.52 17.27 20.20
CA LEU A 208 3.49 18.34 21.19
C LEU A 208 2.25 19.22 21.06
N SER A 209 1.82 19.56 19.84
CA SER A 209 0.56 20.28 19.61
C SER A 209 -0.64 19.50 20.12
N LEU A 210 -0.70 18.18 19.89
CA LEU A 210 -1.77 17.32 20.40
C LEU A 210 -1.82 17.28 21.93
N ILE A 211 -0.66 17.18 22.59
CA ILE A 211 -0.59 17.12 24.06
C ILE A 211 -0.96 18.48 24.67
N SER A 212 -0.41 19.57 24.13
CA SER A 212 -0.56 20.91 24.69
C SER A 212 -1.92 21.53 24.34
N GLY A 213 -2.53 21.14 23.21
CA GLY A 213 -3.66 21.82 22.60
C GLY A 213 -3.27 23.09 21.86
N SER A 214 -1.97 23.36 21.65
CA SER A 214 -1.53 24.48 20.83
C SER A 214 -1.83 24.21 19.36
N HIS A 215 -1.83 25.26 18.53
CA HIS A 215 -1.94 25.09 17.08
C HIS A 215 -0.77 24.23 16.57
N PHE A 216 -1.05 23.38 15.59
CA PHE A 216 -0.05 22.68 14.80
C PHE A 216 0.35 23.58 13.62
N LEU A 217 1.66 23.72 13.38
CA LEU A 217 2.22 24.64 12.37
C LEU A 217 1.62 26.06 12.42
N GLU A 218 1.33 26.55 13.64
CA GLU A 218 0.76 27.88 13.93
C GLU A 218 -0.68 28.11 13.44
N GLU A 219 -1.11 27.41 12.39
CA GLU A 219 -2.37 27.67 11.70
C GLU A 219 -3.47 26.65 11.99
N PHE A 220 -3.11 25.42 12.35
CA PHE A 220 -4.06 24.32 12.46
C PHE A 220 -4.48 24.11 13.91
N PRO A 221 -5.71 24.46 14.31
CA PRO A 221 -6.14 24.32 15.69
C PRO A 221 -6.22 22.84 16.09
N ILE A 222 -5.89 22.54 17.34
CA ILE A 222 -6.12 21.22 17.94
C ILE A 222 -7.42 21.28 18.73
N PRO A 223 -8.54 20.71 18.23
CA PRO A 223 -9.85 20.89 18.86
C PRO A 223 -9.92 20.29 20.27
N LYS A 224 -9.12 19.24 20.52
CA LYS A 224 -9.07 18.54 21.80
C LYS A 224 -7.68 18.00 22.07
N LYS A 225 -7.18 18.21 23.30
CA LYS A 225 -5.92 17.62 23.75
C LYS A 225 -5.99 16.10 23.75
N ALA A 226 -4.87 15.45 23.42
CA ALA A 226 -4.77 14.00 23.35
C ALA A 226 -3.54 13.48 24.10
N LYS A 227 -3.64 12.24 24.60
CA LYS A 227 -2.48 11.50 25.06
C LYS A 227 -1.79 10.89 23.84
N VAL A 228 -0.49 11.10 23.71
CA VAL A 228 0.30 10.60 22.58
C VAL A 228 1.24 9.51 23.07
N TYR A 229 1.27 8.39 22.36
CA TYR A 229 2.28 7.35 22.52
C TYR A 229 3.23 7.40 21.32
N TYR A 230 4.49 7.76 21.56
CA TYR A 230 5.48 7.99 20.49
C TYR A 230 6.43 6.80 20.40
N ILE A 231 6.38 6.07 19.28
CA ILE A 231 7.25 4.92 18.99
C ILE A 231 8.38 5.39 18.07
N TYR A 232 9.62 5.05 18.40
CA TYR A 232 10.80 5.40 17.61
C TYR A 232 11.73 4.19 17.46
N HIS A 233 12.41 4.12 16.32
CA HIS A 233 13.36 3.03 16.02
C HIS A 233 14.76 3.55 15.65
N GLU A 234 14.83 4.65 14.88
CA GLU A 234 16.11 5.17 14.36
C GLU A 234 16.80 6.19 15.28
N ASN A 235 16.05 6.82 16.20
CA ASN A 235 16.58 7.87 17.07
C ASN A 235 17.01 7.32 18.43
N THR A 236 18.03 7.93 19.04
CA THR A 236 18.38 7.67 20.45
C THR A 236 17.55 8.53 21.38
N LEU A 237 17.36 8.09 22.63
CA LEU A 237 16.69 8.88 23.68
C LEU A 237 17.31 10.27 23.85
N THR A 238 18.65 10.34 23.85
CA THR A 238 19.39 11.60 23.96
C THR A 238 19.14 12.51 22.76
N GLY A 239 19.05 11.95 21.55
CA GLY A 239 18.73 12.71 20.34
C GLY A 239 17.33 13.29 20.39
N LEU A 240 16.33 12.48 20.76
CA LEU A 240 14.95 12.93 20.90
C LEU A 240 14.81 14.01 21.97
N LYS A 241 15.45 13.84 23.13
CA LYS A 241 15.47 14.85 24.20
C LYS A 241 15.95 16.20 23.68
N LYS A 242 17.06 16.24 22.95
CA LYS A 242 17.60 17.48 22.36
C LYS A 242 16.65 18.13 21.34
N ILE A 243 15.93 17.34 20.56
CA ILE A 243 14.96 17.87 19.58
C ILE A 243 13.76 18.47 20.30
N ILE A 244 13.24 17.78 21.32
CA ILE A 244 12.10 18.26 22.13
C ILE A 244 12.49 19.53 22.89
N GLU A 245 13.67 19.57 23.51
CA GLU A 245 14.17 20.75 24.23
C GLU A 245 14.26 21.99 23.33
N LYS A 246 14.54 21.83 22.03
CA LYS A 246 14.53 22.95 21.07
C LYS A 246 13.12 23.43 20.71
N GLN A 247 12.10 22.57 20.82
CA GLN A 247 10.72 22.90 20.50
C GLN A 247 9.94 23.46 21.69
N LEU A 248 10.37 23.17 22.92
CA LEU A 248 9.81 23.75 24.13
C LEU A 248 10.47 25.12 24.34
N ALA A 249 9.77 26.19 23.97
CA ALA A 249 10.18 27.55 24.32
C ALA A 249 10.35 27.66 25.85
N ARG A 250 11.46 28.26 26.29
CA ARG A 250 11.55 28.86 27.62
C ARG A 250 11.07 30.30 27.54
#